data_AF-A0A9W9ZRJ4-F1
#
_entry.id   AF-A0A9W9ZRJ4-F1
#
_cell.length_a   1.000
_cell.length_b   1.000
_cell.length_c   1.000
_cell.angle_alpha   90.00
_cell.angle_beta   90.00
_cell.angle_gamma   90.00
#
_symmetry.space_group_name_H-M   'P 1'
#
loop_
_entity.id
_entity.type
_entity.pdbx_description
1 polymer ?
#
loop_
_entity_poly.entity_id
_entity_poly.type
_entity_poly.pdbx_seq_one_letter_code
_entity_poly.pdbx_strand_id
1 'polypeptide(L)'
;MLRCCWSDLFILIAAQYDLQIDSVALAYEIETCAGMCNERKLRLKQTLANFHECLLRLRGLEEAEYACLKVMVLFSSDSAEARCLPDAETSQEVVLSAMERYCKNRFPDETFRFGKILLKLMGLRGVNANDLEFLFFSKILHHTSIAGVIRNQLVSELPSPAHASSHKVASCKSHQ
;
A
#
# COMPACT_ATOMS: atom_id res chain seq x y z
N MET A 1 -3.24 -3.54 8.29
CA MET A 1 -2.43 -2.44 7.70
C MET A 1 -2.29 -2.55 6.18
N LEU A 2 -1.47 -3.46 5.63
CA LEU A 2 -1.19 -3.56 4.18
C LEU A 2 -2.44 -3.64 3.28
N ARG A 3 -3.50 -4.33 3.71
CA ARG A 3 -4.78 -4.42 2.97
C ARG A 3 -5.46 -3.07 2.71
N CYS A 4 -5.25 -2.09 3.57
CA CYS A 4 -5.93 -0.79 3.50
C CYS A 4 -5.14 0.26 2.71
N CYS A 5 -3.84 0.05 2.49
CA CYS A 5 -2.95 1.05 1.91
C CYS A 5 -2.10 0.54 0.74
N TRP A 6 -2.37 -0.68 0.25
CA TRP A 6 -1.61 -1.26 -0.86
C TRP A 6 -1.67 -0.40 -2.13
N SER A 7 -2.79 0.28 -2.39
CA SER A 7 -2.94 1.15 -3.57
C SER A 7 -1.98 2.33 -3.52
N ASP A 8 -1.87 2.97 -2.35
CA ASP A 8 -0.95 4.08 -2.12
C ASP A 8 0.50 3.62 -2.20
N LEU A 9 0.81 2.44 -1.64
CA LEU A 9 2.12 1.82 -1.76
C LEU A 9 2.48 1.48 -3.22
N PHE A 10 1.52 0.95 -3.98
CA PHE A 10 1.72 0.67 -5.40
C PHE A 10 2.02 1.95 -6.17
N ILE A 11 1.27 3.03 -5.93
CA ILE A 11 1.52 4.33 -6.56
C ILE A 11 2.92 4.87 -6.19
N LEU A 12 3.31 4.80 -4.93
CA LEU A 12 4.64 5.23 -4.47
C LEU A 12 5.76 4.42 -5.12
N ILE A 13 5.60 3.10 -5.23
CA ILE A 13 6.57 2.21 -5.88
C ILE A 13 6.63 2.48 -7.38
N ALA A 14 5.47 2.58 -8.05
CA ALA A 14 5.39 2.88 -9.46
C ALA A 14 6.05 4.23 -9.80
N ALA A 15 5.87 5.24 -8.94
CA ALA A 15 6.50 6.55 -9.12
C ALA A 15 8.03 6.48 -8.88
N GLN A 16 8.48 5.80 -7.83
CA GLN A 16 9.91 5.70 -7.50
C GLN A 16 10.72 5.05 -8.63
N TYR A 17 10.14 4.03 -9.29
CA TYR A 17 10.81 3.27 -10.34
C TYR A 17 10.42 3.74 -11.76
N ASP A 18 9.74 4.88 -11.89
CA ASP A 18 9.24 5.45 -13.16
C ASP A 18 8.59 4.37 -14.04
N LEU A 19 7.62 3.65 -13.46
CA LEU A 19 6.95 2.53 -14.12
C LEU A 19 6.28 3.01 -15.42
N GLN A 20 6.81 2.53 -16.55
CA GLN A 20 6.30 2.88 -17.87
C GLN A 20 4.98 2.16 -18.13
N ILE A 21 3.88 2.91 -18.04
CA ILE A 21 2.54 2.40 -18.30
C ILE A 21 2.04 2.99 -19.63
N ASP A 22 1.73 2.10 -20.56
CA ASP A 22 1.08 2.48 -21.81
C ASP A 22 -0.41 2.79 -21.54
N SER A 23 -0.66 4.05 -21.20
CA SER A 23 -1.99 4.56 -20.89
C SER A 23 -2.93 4.50 -22.10
N VAL A 24 -2.40 4.57 -23.32
CA VAL A 24 -3.17 4.51 -24.56
C VAL A 24 -3.66 3.08 -24.78
N ALA A 25 -2.76 2.09 -24.65
CA ALA A 25 -3.13 0.68 -24.75
C ALA A 25 -4.17 0.31 -23.69
N LEU A 26 -3.97 0.69 -22.42
CA LEU A 26 -4.94 0.42 -21.36
C LEU A 26 -6.29 1.10 -21.60
N ALA A 27 -6.31 2.36 -22.05
CA ALA A 27 -7.55 3.05 -22.37
C ALA A 27 -8.31 2.37 -23.52
N TYR A 28 -7.60 1.85 -24.52
CA TYR A 28 -8.17 1.08 -25.62
C TYR A 28 -8.72 -0.27 -25.14
N GLU A 29 -8.00 -0.99 -24.28
CA GLU A 29 -8.48 -2.24 -23.68
C GLU A 29 -9.77 -2.02 -22.87
N ILE A 30 -9.86 -0.94 -22.10
CA ILE A 30 -11.09 -0.56 -21.38
C ILE A 30 -12.24 -0.29 -22.35
N GLU A 31 -11.96 0.43 -23.45
CA GLU A 31 -12.98 0.78 -24.45
C GLU A 31 -13.53 -0.45 -25.17
N THR A 32 -12.63 -1.37 -25.54
CA THR A 32 -12.97 -2.59 -26.30
C THR A 32 -13.52 -3.72 -25.43
N CYS A 33 -13.46 -3.61 -24.10
CA CYS A 33 -13.93 -4.68 -23.23
C CYS A 33 -15.44 -4.93 -23.39
N ALA A 34 -15.77 -6.11 -23.92
CA ALA A 34 -17.14 -6.54 -24.19
C ALA A 34 -17.89 -6.81 -22.88
N GLY A 35 -19.17 -6.41 -22.83
CA GLY A 35 -20.03 -6.63 -21.66
C GLY A 35 -19.82 -5.65 -20.49
N MET A 36 -18.83 -4.76 -20.56
CA MET A 36 -18.66 -3.69 -19.57
C MET A 36 -19.56 -2.48 -19.87
N CYS A 37 -20.32 -2.03 -18.88
CA CYS A 37 -21.14 -0.83 -19.01
C CYS A 37 -20.28 0.45 -19.15
N ASN A 38 -20.80 1.45 -19.87
CA ASN A 38 -20.09 2.70 -20.15
C ASN A 38 -19.70 3.46 -18.88
N GLU A 39 -20.52 3.42 -17.84
CA GLU A 39 -20.22 4.06 -16.55
C GLU A 39 -18.96 3.46 -15.90
N ARG A 40 -18.82 2.13 -15.95
CA ARG A 40 -17.62 1.45 -15.43
C ARG A 40 -16.39 1.76 -16.28
N LYS A 41 -16.53 1.81 -17.60
CA LYS A 41 -15.43 2.20 -18.51
C LYS A 41 -14.94 3.61 -18.20
N LEU A 42 -15.85 4.57 -18.04
CA LEU A 42 -15.53 5.95 -17.70
C LEU A 42 -14.81 6.04 -16.34
N ARG A 43 -15.32 5.35 -15.32
CA ARG A 43 -14.68 5.28 -13.99
C ARG A 43 -13.26 4.74 -14.07
N LEU A 44 -13.03 3.66 -14.80
CA LEU A 44 -11.68 3.08 -14.96
C LEU A 44 -10.73 4.02 -15.71
N LYS A 45 -11.20 4.72 -16.73
CA LYS A 45 -10.40 5.75 -17.42
C LYS A 45 -10.05 6.91 -16.48
N GLN A 46 -10.99 7.33 -15.62
CA GLN A 46 -10.73 8.34 -14.61
C GLN A 46 -9.68 7.85 -13.59
N THR A 47 -9.79 6.60 -13.13
CA THR A 47 -8.80 5.98 -12.24
C THR A 47 -7.42 5.95 -12.88
N LEU A 48 -7.32 5.58 -14.17
CA LEU A 48 -6.06 5.59 -14.92
C LEU A 48 -5.45 7.00 -15.02
N ALA A 49 -6.29 8.02 -15.28
CA ALA A 49 -5.86 9.41 -15.31
C ALA A 49 -5.36 9.90 -13.93
N ASN A 50 -6.14 9.65 -12.87
CA ASN A 50 -5.76 10.00 -11.50
C ASN A 50 -4.46 9.31 -11.07
N PHE A 51 -4.29 8.04 -11.45
CA PHE A 51 -3.07 7.29 -11.19
C PHE A 51 -1.86 7.96 -11.87
N HIS A 52 -1.96 8.32 -13.15
CA HIS A 52 -0.88 9.01 -13.85
C HIS A 52 -0.57 10.38 -13.24
N GLU A 53 -1.60 11.14 -12.85
CA GLU A 53 -1.43 12.41 -12.14
C GLU A 53 -0.66 12.21 -10.82
N CYS A 54 -0.95 11.14 -10.07
CA CYS A 54 -0.21 10.82 -8.86
C CYS A 54 1.27 10.51 -9.14
N LEU A 55 1.57 9.76 -10.21
CA LEU A 55 2.96 9.49 -10.61
C LEU A 55 3.70 10.80 -10.89
N LEU A 56 3.11 11.69 -11.71
CA LEU A 56 3.68 12.99 -12.03
C LEU A 56 3.88 13.85 -10.78
N ARG A 57 2.89 13.86 -9.89
CA ARG A 57 2.94 14.62 -8.63
C ARG A 57 4.07 14.14 -7.72
N LEU A 58 4.36 12.84 -7.70
CA LEU A 58 5.41 12.25 -6.88
C LEU A 58 6.81 12.40 -7.49
N ARG A 59 6.96 12.88 -8.74
CA ARG A 59 8.28 13.12 -9.34
C ARG A 59 9.11 14.12 -8.53
N GLY A 60 10.44 13.94 -8.61
CA GLY A 60 11.45 14.80 -7.97
C GLY A 60 11.71 14.50 -6.50
N LEU A 61 11.17 13.40 -5.98
CA LEU A 61 11.49 12.88 -4.65
C LEU A 61 12.77 12.04 -4.70
N GLU A 62 13.59 12.12 -3.65
CA GLU A 62 14.73 11.24 -3.44
C GLU A 62 14.30 9.90 -2.82
N GLU A 63 15.15 8.88 -2.93
CA GLU A 63 14.90 7.53 -2.41
C GLU A 63 14.53 7.51 -0.92
N ALA A 64 15.23 8.30 -0.10
CA ALA A 64 14.95 8.43 1.33
C ALA A 64 13.54 8.98 1.60
N GLU A 65 13.05 9.90 0.75
CA GLU A 65 11.73 10.50 0.89
C GLU A 65 10.64 9.51 0.51
N TYR A 66 10.83 8.74 -0.57
CA TYR A 66 9.94 7.62 -0.90
C TYR A 66 9.89 6.59 0.23
N ALA A 67 11.02 6.26 0.85
CA ALA A 67 11.06 5.33 1.98
C ALA A 67 10.23 5.87 3.15
N CYS A 68 10.42 7.13 3.55
CA CYS A 68 9.63 7.76 4.60
C CYS A 68 8.13 7.78 4.27
N LEU A 69 7.74 8.13 3.04
CA LEU A 69 6.34 8.14 2.62
C LEU A 69 5.69 6.75 2.70
N LYS A 70 6.38 5.69 2.27
CA LYS A 70 5.86 4.31 2.38
C LYS A 70 5.62 3.93 3.83
N VAL A 71 6.54 4.27 4.73
CA VAL A 71 6.39 4.00 6.16
C VAL A 71 5.21 4.79 6.74
N MET A 72 5.06 6.07 6.39
CA MET A 72 3.90 6.87 6.81
C MET A 72 2.56 6.26 6.36
N VAL A 73 2.50 5.79 5.12
CA VAL A 73 1.32 5.11 4.54
C VAL A 73 1.03 3.78 5.25
N LEU A 74 2.06 3.00 5.58
CA LEU A 74 1.93 1.73 6.29
C LEU A 74 1.34 1.91 7.70
N PHE A 75 1.79 2.94 8.41
CA PHE A 75 1.36 3.24 9.77
C PHE A 75 0.18 4.24 9.85
N SER A 76 -0.45 4.57 8.72
CA SER A 76 -1.64 5.43 8.67
C SER A 76 -2.77 4.90 9.57
N SER A 77 -3.19 5.73 10.52
CA SER A 77 -4.25 5.47 11.51
C SER A 77 -5.66 5.26 10.90
N ASP A 78 -5.82 5.39 9.58
CA ASP A 78 -7.12 5.27 8.91
C ASP A 78 -7.69 3.84 8.97
N SER A 79 -6.87 2.80 9.23
CA SER A 79 -7.40 1.45 9.46
C SER A 79 -7.75 1.23 10.93
N ALA A 80 -8.98 0.74 11.21
CA ALA A 80 -9.40 0.34 12.56
C ALA A 80 -8.45 -0.69 13.19
N GLU A 81 -7.78 -1.50 12.36
CA GLU A 81 -6.74 -2.46 12.75
C GLU A 81 -5.44 -1.78 13.23
N ALA A 82 -5.08 -0.61 12.71
CA ALA A 82 -3.87 0.12 13.12
C ALA A 82 -4.04 0.90 14.42
N ARG A 83 -5.26 1.37 14.72
CA ARG A 83 -5.59 2.08 15.97
C ARG A 83 -5.44 1.23 17.24
N CYS A 84 -5.35 -0.10 17.10
CA CYS A 84 -5.09 -1.02 18.21
C CYS A 84 -3.59 -1.27 18.48
N LEU A 85 -2.68 -0.70 17.69
CA LEU A 85 -1.24 -0.88 17.87
C LEU A 85 -0.65 0.34 18.59
N PRO A 86 -0.29 0.24 19.88
CA PRO A 86 0.23 1.37 20.66
C PRO A 86 1.51 1.99 20.05
N ASP A 87 2.29 1.21 19.30
CA ASP A 87 3.54 1.68 18.69
C ASP A 87 3.35 2.39 17.33
N ALA A 88 2.16 2.33 16.72
CA ALA A 88 1.94 2.86 15.38
C ALA A 88 1.98 4.40 15.34
N GLU A 89 1.34 5.05 16.32
CA GLU A 89 1.35 6.52 16.44
C GLU A 89 2.77 7.03 16.74
N THR A 90 3.48 6.38 17.67
CA THR A 90 4.89 6.68 17.97
C THR A 90 5.79 6.49 16.75
N SER A 91 5.54 5.44 15.94
CA SER A 91 6.31 5.19 14.71
C SER A 91 6.07 6.26 13.64
N GLN A 92 4.85 6.79 13.52
CA GLN A 92 4.57 7.89 12.59
C GLN A 92 5.29 9.18 12.98
N GLU A 93 5.24 9.56 14.27
CA GLU A 93 5.92 10.75 14.78
C GLU A 93 7.44 10.68 14.55
N VAL A 94 8.05 9.52 14.80
CA VAL A 94 9.48 9.28 14.58
C VAL A 94 9.84 9.48 13.10
N VAL A 95 9.04 8.95 12.18
CA VAL A 95 9.31 9.05 10.73
C VAL A 95 9.08 10.47 10.21
N LEU A 96 8.05 11.17 10.70
CA LEU A 96 7.82 12.59 10.38
C LEU A 96 9.00 13.45 10.85
N SER A 97 9.45 13.28 12.10
CA SER A 97 10.60 14.00 12.64
C SER A 97 11.90 13.69 11.86
N ALA A 98 12.12 12.42 11.51
CA ALA A 98 13.27 12.01 10.72
C ALA A 98 13.26 12.64 9.31
N MET A 99 12.10 12.63 8.64
CA MET A 99 11.95 13.21 7.30
C MET A 99 12.09 14.75 7.32
N GLU A 100 11.57 15.43 8.34
CA GLU A 100 11.74 16.87 8.48
C GLU A 100 13.23 17.24 8.66
N ARG A 101 13.93 16.51 9.53
CA ARG A 101 15.38 16.68 9.74
C ARG A 101 16.17 16.38 8.47
N TYR A 102 15.80 15.32 7.75
CA TYR A 102 16.41 14.98 6.46
C TYR A 102 16.28 16.14 5.47
N CYS A 103 15.06 16.66 5.27
CA CYS A 103 14.80 17.77 4.35
C CYS A 103 15.63 19.01 4.71
N LYS A 104 15.65 19.40 6.00
CA LYS A 104 16.39 20.57 6.48
C LYS A 104 17.90 20.45 6.25
N ASN A 105 18.46 19.25 6.43
CA ASN A 105 19.90 19.02 6.30
C ASN A 105 20.33 18.83 4.84
N ARG A 106 19.51 18.13 4.04
CA ARG A 106 19.85 17.77 2.66
C ARG A 106 19.52 18.89 1.66
N PHE A 107 18.44 19.63 1.90
CA PHE A 107 17.92 20.68 1.03
C PHE A 107 17.70 21.98 1.80
N PRO A 108 18.77 22.61 2.33
CA PRO A 108 18.65 23.82 3.15
C PRO A 108 17.98 24.99 2.41
N ASP A 109 18.16 25.05 1.08
CA ASP A 109 17.57 26.09 0.22
C ASP A 109 16.07 25.85 -0.07
N GLU A 110 15.55 24.64 0.20
CA GLU A 110 14.13 24.31 0.02
C GLU A 110 13.39 24.28 1.35
N THR A 111 13.21 25.46 1.97
CA THR A 111 12.66 25.63 3.34
C THR A 111 11.30 24.94 3.57
N PHE A 112 10.51 24.72 2.52
CA PHE A 112 9.19 24.09 2.59
C PHE A 112 9.12 22.69 1.98
N ARG A 113 10.26 22.03 1.72
CA ARG A 113 10.29 20.72 1.06
C ARG A 113 9.49 19.66 1.81
N PHE A 114 9.70 19.54 3.13
CA PHE A 114 8.93 18.62 3.97
C PHE A 114 7.42 18.80 3.82
N GLY A 115 6.94 20.05 3.91
CA GLY A 115 5.52 20.36 3.71
C GLY A 115 5.02 20.01 2.30
N LYS A 116 5.80 20.31 1.26
CA LYS A 116 5.47 19.92 -0.13
C LYS A 116 5.36 18.41 -0.27
N ILE A 117 6.22 17.63 0.38
CA ILE A 117 6.18 16.16 0.37
C ILE A 117 4.89 15.65 1.02
N LEU A 118 4.53 16.19 2.20
CA LEU A 118 3.27 15.82 2.86
C LEU A 118 2.03 16.16 2.01
N LEU A 119 2.03 17.31 1.33
CA LEU A 119 0.95 17.67 0.41
C LEU A 119 0.87 16.73 -0.80
N LYS A 120 2.02 16.29 -1.35
CA LYS A 120 2.04 15.26 -2.40
C LYS A 120 1.41 13.96 -1.91
N LEU A 121 1.70 13.54 -0.68
CA LEU A 121 1.13 12.33 -0.06
C LEU A 121 -0.38 12.45 0.14
N MET A 122 -0.87 13.57 0.67
CA MET A 122 -2.31 13.80 0.86
C MET A 122 -3.09 13.74 -0.45
N GLY A 123 -2.46 14.15 -1.56
CA GLY A 123 -3.05 14.11 -2.90
C GLY A 123 -3.26 12.71 -3.48
N LEU A 124 -2.73 11.65 -2.86
CA LEU A 124 -2.94 10.27 -3.32
C LEU A 124 -4.39 9.79 -3.11
N ARG A 125 -5.17 10.51 -2.28
CA ARG A 125 -6.58 10.25 -2.01
C ARG A 125 -7.43 10.56 -3.25
N GLY A 126 -7.69 9.54 -4.05
CA GLY A 126 -8.51 9.69 -5.27
C GLY A 126 -8.43 8.52 -6.24
N VAL A 127 -7.56 7.55 -5.98
CA VAL A 127 -7.42 6.35 -6.79
C VAL A 127 -8.08 5.17 -6.07
N ASN A 128 -9.13 4.60 -6.66
CA ASN A 128 -9.82 3.47 -6.07
C ASN A 128 -8.97 2.19 -6.18
N ALA A 129 -8.73 1.52 -5.06
CA ALA A 129 -7.91 0.31 -5.00
C ALA A 129 -8.48 -0.82 -5.89
N ASN A 130 -9.79 -1.06 -5.89
CA ASN A 130 -10.40 -2.13 -6.70
C ASN A 130 -10.26 -1.84 -8.20
N ASP A 131 -10.38 -0.58 -8.59
CA ASP A 131 -10.20 -0.18 -9.98
C ASP A 131 -8.72 -0.32 -10.41
N LEU A 132 -7.76 0.03 -9.55
CA LEU A 132 -6.33 -0.22 -9.81
C LEU A 132 -6.03 -1.71 -9.94
N GLU A 133 -6.60 -2.53 -9.07
CA GLU A 133 -6.43 -3.98 -9.11
C GLU A 133 -6.93 -4.52 -10.46
N PHE A 134 -8.10 -4.06 -10.90
CA PHE A 134 -8.64 -4.44 -12.20
C PHE A 134 -7.73 -4.00 -13.36
N LEU A 135 -7.21 -2.77 -13.33
CA LEU A 135 -6.38 -2.21 -14.39
C LEU A 135 -5.02 -2.91 -14.53
N PHE A 136 -4.33 -3.17 -13.42
CA PHE A 136 -2.94 -3.59 -13.45
C PHE A 136 -2.70 -5.06 -13.06
N PHE A 137 -3.63 -5.65 -12.31
CA PHE A 137 -3.38 -6.94 -11.65
C PHE A 137 -4.40 -8.03 -12.00
N SER A 138 -5.53 -7.69 -12.64
CA SER A 138 -6.55 -8.69 -13.03
C SER A 138 -5.99 -9.83 -13.88
N LYS A 139 -5.08 -9.52 -14.81
CA LYS A 139 -4.41 -10.49 -15.68
C LYS A 139 -3.35 -11.33 -14.95
N ILE A 140 -2.85 -10.87 -13.80
CA ILE A 140 -1.78 -11.52 -13.04
C ILE A 140 -2.38 -12.37 -11.91
N LEU A 141 -3.42 -11.86 -11.25
CA LEU A 141 -3.96 -12.42 -10.02
C LEU A 141 -5.22 -13.26 -10.22
N HIS A 142 -5.75 -13.33 -11.44
CA HIS A 142 -6.87 -14.16 -11.89
C HIS A 142 -8.07 -14.20 -10.91
N HIS A 143 -8.02 -15.07 -9.89
CA HIS A 143 -9.11 -15.34 -8.94
C HIS A 143 -8.87 -14.82 -7.52
N THR A 144 -7.74 -14.13 -7.25
CA THR A 144 -7.41 -13.64 -5.91
C THR A 144 -7.23 -12.13 -5.95
N SER A 145 -7.91 -11.39 -5.06
CA SER A 145 -7.64 -9.95 -4.95
C SER A 145 -6.29 -9.69 -4.30
N ILE A 146 -5.70 -8.51 -4.50
CA ILE A 146 -4.44 -8.12 -3.83
C ILE A 146 -4.64 -8.18 -2.31
N ALA A 147 -5.78 -7.70 -1.84
CA ALA A 147 -6.17 -7.84 -0.44
C ALA A 147 -6.27 -9.31 0.03
N GLY A 148 -6.68 -10.22 -0.87
CA GLY A 148 -6.70 -11.66 -0.64
C GLY A 148 -5.30 -12.29 -0.62
N VAL A 149 -4.41 -11.92 -1.54
CA VAL A 149 -3.01 -12.36 -1.54
C VAL A 149 -2.31 -11.92 -0.26
N ILE A 150 -2.44 -10.64 0.11
CA ILE A 150 -1.89 -10.08 1.34
C ILE A 150 -2.41 -10.86 2.55
N ARG A 151 -3.72 -11.16 2.60
CA ARG A 151 -4.30 -11.96 3.69
C ARG A 151 -3.69 -13.36 3.75
N ASN A 152 -3.60 -14.05 2.63
CA ASN A 152 -3.15 -15.44 2.58
C ASN A 152 -1.67 -15.59 2.95
N GLN A 153 -0.83 -14.64 2.54
CA GLN A 153 0.59 -14.58 2.91
C GLN A 153 0.79 -14.33 4.41
N LEU A 154 -0.04 -13.46 5.02
CA LEU A 154 0.01 -13.22 6.47
C LEU A 154 -0.50 -14.42 7.28
N VAL A 155 -1.41 -15.24 6.73
CA VAL A 155 -1.94 -16.43 7.40
C VAL A 155 -1.01 -17.64 7.25
N SER A 156 -0.23 -17.74 6.16
CA SER A 156 0.73 -18.83 5.97
C SER A 156 1.92 -18.82 6.94
N GLU A 157 2.15 -17.71 7.63
CA GLU A 157 3.19 -17.62 8.66
C GLU A 157 2.72 -18.06 10.07
N LEU A 158 1.43 -18.40 10.27
CA LEU A 158 1.00 -19.05 11.50
C LEU A 158 1.27 -20.57 11.43
N PRO A 159 2.03 -21.15 12.37
CA PRO A 159 2.15 -22.60 12.45
C PRO A 159 0.78 -23.19 12.80
N SER A 160 0.29 -24.08 11.94
CA SER A 160 -0.93 -24.85 12.17
C SER A 160 -0.83 -25.63 13.49
N PRO A 161 -1.83 -25.57 14.40
CA PRO A 161 -1.78 -26.26 15.70
C PRO A 161 -1.98 -27.79 15.62
N ALA A 162 -1.81 -28.42 14.45
CA ALA A 162 -2.21 -29.82 14.23
C ALA A 162 -1.13 -30.88 14.52
N HIS A 163 0.06 -30.54 15.01
CA HIS A 163 1.10 -31.52 15.36
C HIS A 163 1.65 -31.35 16.78
N ALA A 164 0.79 -31.24 17.79
CA ALA A 164 1.16 -31.58 19.15
C ALA A 164 0.92 -33.08 19.38
N SER A 165 1.96 -33.87 19.14
CA SER A 165 2.03 -35.29 19.43
C SER A 165 1.60 -35.60 20.87
N SER A 166 0.57 -36.43 21.03
CA SER A 166 0.18 -37.04 22.31
C SER A 166 1.27 -37.99 22.79
N HIS A 167 2.26 -37.47 23.51
CA HIS A 167 3.05 -38.28 24.44
C HIS A 167 2.24 -38.48 25.72
N LYS A 168 1.73 -39.70 25.89
CA LYS A 168 1.19 -40.23 27.16
C LYS A 168 2.17 -39.93 28.30
N VAL A 169 1.76 -39.10 29.25
CA VAL A 169 2.37 -39.09 30.58
C VAL A 169 1.64 -40.13 31.43
N ALA A 170 2.37 -41.19 31.76
CA ALA A 170 1.93 -42.23 32.65
C ALA A 170 1.83 -41.71 34.10
N SER A 171 0.71 -42.08 34.71
CA SER A 171 0.43 -42.22 36.15
C SER A 171 1.63 -42.14 37.09
N CYS A 172 1.55 -41.26 38.09
CA CYS A 172 2.17 -41.50 39.39
C CYS A 172 1.16 -41.24 40.51
N LYS A 173 1.14 -42.18 41.45
CA LYS A 173 0.09 -42.45 42.44
C LYS A 173 0.13 -41.48 43.62
N SER A 174 -1.06 -41.31 44.17
CA SER A 174 -1.37 -40.86 45.52
C SER A 174 -0.55 -41.56 46.61
N HIS A 175 -0.07 -40.78 47.58
CA HIS A 175 0.07 -40.99 49.04
C HIS A 175 0.42 -39.57 49.54
N GLN A 176 -0.39 -38.90 50.37
CA GLN A 176 -0.77 -39.23 51.74
C GLN A 176 -1.92 -38.32 52.17
#